data_AF-A0AAV5CK17-F1
#
_entry.id   AF-A0AAV5CK17-F1
#
_cell.length_a   1.000
_cell.length_b   1.000
_cell.length_c   1.000
_cell.angle_alpha   90.00
_cell.angle_beta   90.00
_cell.angle_gamma   90.00
#
_symmetry.space_group_name_H-M   'P 1'
#
loop_
_entity.id
_entity.type
_entity.pdbx_description
1 polymer ?
#
loop_
_entity_poly.entity_id
_entity_poly.type
_entity_poly.pdbx_seq_one_letter_code
_entity_poly.pdbx_strand_id
1 'polypeptide(L)'
;MTIAVRVTIFMFLALSYTVAHHVTESNVDEFNVGVVLDLGTTVGKVARTSIAMAIEDFYSVHSNYSTRVVLHSRDSMGDDVQPASAGA
;
A
#
# COMPACT_ATOMS: atom_id res chain seq x y z
N MET A 1 27.32 8.62 -42.29
CA MET A 1 26.33 7.54 -42.08
C MET A 1 26.27 7.06 -40.63
N THR A 2 27.41 6.87 -39.94
CA THR A 2 27.48 6.37 -38.55
C THR A 2 26.95 7.32 -37.47
N ILE A 3 27.15 8.64 -37.64
CA ILE A 3 26.70 9.65 -36.67
C ILE A 3 25.16 9.75 -36.65
N ALA A 4 24.53 9.83 -37.83
CA ALA A 4 23.06 9.87 -37.94
C ALA A 4 22.41 8.65 -37.28
N VAL A 5 22.92 7.44 -37.54
CA VAL A 5 22.42 6.19 -36.93
C VAL A 5 22.53 6.22 -35.40
N ARG A 6 23.62 6.75 -34.85
CA ARG A 6 23.81 6.90 -33.39
C ARG A 6 22.81 7.89 -32.77
N VAL A 7 22.54 9.01 -33.43
CA VAL A 7 21.56 9.99 -32.96
C VAL A 7 20.15 9.39 -33.00
N THR A 8 19.80 8.67 -34.06
CA THR A 8 18.49 8.02 -34.18
C THR A 8 18.30 6.98 -33.07
N ILE A 9 19.30 6.13 -32.81
CA ILE A 9 19.23 5.13 -31.73
C ILE A 9 19.05 5.80 -30.36
N PHE A 10 19.81 6.86 -30.07
CA PHE A 10 19.70 7.58 -28.80
C PHE A 10 18.32 8.23 -28.63
N MET A 11 17.77 8.82 -29.71
CA MET A 11 16.44 9.41 -29.70
C MET A 11 15.33 8.36 -29.49
N PHE A 12 15.44 7.20 -30.14
CA PHE A 12 14.53 6.06 -29.90
C PHE A 12 14.64 5.53 -28.48
N LEU A 13 15.84 5.43 -27.90
CA LEU A 13 16.06 5.02 -26.51
C LEU A 13 15.44 5.99 -25.51
N ALA A 14 15.60 7.30 -25.75
CA ALA A 14 15.00 8.33 -24.92
C ALA A 14 13.47 8.26 -24.98
N LEU A 15 12.90 8.05 -26.17
CA LEU A 15 11.46 7.91 -26.35
C LEU A 15 10.91 6.68 -25.61
N SER A 16 11.54 5.51 -25.76
CA SER A 16 11.11 4.30 -25.06
C SER A 16 11.25 4.39 -23.53
N TYR A 17 12.30 5.05 -23.03
CA TYR A 17 12.45 5.34 -21.60
C TYR A 17 11.30 6.22 -21.07
N THR A 18 10.93 7.28 -21.79
CA THR A 18 9.79 8.14 -21.38
C THR A 18 8.46 7.40 -21.39
N VAL A 19 8.20 6.53 -22.38
CA VAL A 19 6.95 5.74 -22.45
C VAL A 19 6.88 4.71 -21.33
N ALA A 20 8.00 4.06 -20.99
CA ALA A 20 8.08 3.12 -19.87
C ALA A 20 7.87 3.81 -18.50
N HIS A 21 8.15 5.10 -18.40
CA HIS A 21 7.92 5.88 -17.17
C HIS A 21 6.49 6.40 -17.03
N HIS A 22 5.67 6.32 -18.08
CA HIS A 22 4.23 6.64 -18.04
C HIS A 22 3.36 5.41 -17.70
N VAL A 23 3.92 4.42 -16.98
CA VAL A 23 3.13 3.34 -16.41
C VAL A 23 2.17 3.93 -15.39
N THR A 24 0.99 4.22 -15.90
CA THR A 24 -0.34 4.20 -15.28
C THR A 24 -0.41 4.77 -13.86
N GLU A 25 -1.07 5.91 -13.69
CA GLU A 25 -1.81 6.19 -12.46
C GLU A 25 -2.76 5.00 -12.25
N SER A 26 -2.33 4.01 -11.45
CA SER A 26 -3.21 2.95 -11.01
C SER A 26 -4.21 3.61 -10.07
N ASN A 27 -5.50 3.42 -10.36
CA ASN A 27 -6.54 3.82 -9.41
C ASN A 27 -6.29 2.99 -8.14
N VAL A 28 -5.83 3.67 -7.10
CA VAL A 28 -5.56 3.04 -5.80
C VAL A 28 -6.91 2.88 -5.11
N ASP A 29 -7.44 1.65 -5.13
CA ASP A 29 -8.70 1.34 -4.45
C ASP A 29 -8.43 1.19 -2.95
N GLU A 30 -8.88 2.13 -2.14
CA GLU A 30 -8.74 2.04 -0.69
C GLU A 30 -9.73 1.03 -0.11
N PHE A 31 -9.20 0.02 0.59
CA PHE A 31 -9.98 -0.95 1.34
C PHE A 31 -9.93 -0.62 2.84
N ASN A 32 -11.04 -0.12 3.36
CA ASN A 32 -11.14 0.37 4.74
C ASN A 32 -11.39 -0.77 5.72
N VAL A 33 -10.54 -0.90 6.74
CA VAL A 33 -10.62 -1.95 7.77
C VAL A 33 -10.67 -1.33 9.16
N GLY A 34 -11.74 -1.60 9.90
CA GLY A 34 -11.84 -1.24 11.32
C GLY A 34 -11.11 -2.24 12.20
N VAL A 35 -10.29 -1.74 13.12
CA VAL A 35 -9.56 -2.56 14.10
C VAL A 35 -9.81 -2.00 15.49
N VAL A 36 -10.25 -2.83 16.43
CA VAL A 36 -10.46 -2.41 17.82
C VAL A 36 -9.50 -3.20 18.71
N LEU A 37 -8.67 -2.50 19.47
CA LEU A 37 -7.63 -3.07 20.33
C LEU A 37 -7.62 -2.34 21.66
N ASP A 38 -7.27 -3.03 22.74
CA ASP A 38 -6.91 -2.37 23.99
C ASP A 38 -5.50 -1.78 23.89
N LEU A 39 -5.42 -0.50 23.50
CA LEU A 39 -4.14 0.19 23.33
C LEU A 39 -3.51 0.60 24.67
N GLY A 40 -4.21 0.39 25.79
CA GLY A 40 -3.66 0.50 27.14
C GLY A 40 -2.70 -0.65 27.49
N THR A 41 -2.90 -1.82 26.88
CA THR A 41 -2.09 -3.02 27.17
C THR A 41 -0.88 -3.17 26.24
N THR A 42 0.16 -3.87 26.73
CA THR A 42 1.29 -4.27 25.88
C THR A 42 0.83 -5.14 24.71
N VAL A 43 -0.15 -6.02 24.94
CA VAL A 43 -0.68 -6.91 23.89
C VAL A 43 -1.33 -6.10 22.77
N GLY A 44 -2.20 -5.13 23.07
CA GLY A 44 -2.83 -4.32 22.03
C GLY A 44 -1.84 -3.42 21.28
N LYS A 45 -0.80 -2.91 21.96
CA LYS A 45 0.29 -2.17 21.30
C LYS A 45 1.10 -3.05 20.36
N VAL A 46 1.47 -4.25 20.81
CA VAL A 46 2.17 -5.23 19.97
C VAL A 46 1.30 -5.63 18.79
N ALA A 47 0.03 -5.93 19.01
CA ALA A 47 -0.91 -6.27 17.95
C ALA A 47 -1.01 -5.16 16.89
N ARG A 48 -1.14 -3.89 17.30
CA ARG A 48 -1.18 -2.74 16.38
C ARG A 48 0.07 -2.67 15.51
N THR A 49 1.26 -2.82 16.11
CA THR A 49 2.52 -2.81 15.37
C THR A 49 2.63 -4.02 14.44
N SER A 50 2.29 -5.21 14.91
CA SER A 50 2.33 -6.45 14.11
C SER A 50 1.43 -6.38 12.89
N ILE A 51 0.21 -5.84 13.03
CA ILE A 51 -0.71 -5.65 11.89
C ILE A 51 -0.11 -4.67 10.87
N ALA A 52 0.43 -3.54 11.34
CA ALA A 52 1.05 -2.56 10.45
C ALA A 52 2.24 -3.15 9.67
N MET A 53 3.12 -3.89 10.35
CA MET A 53 4.26 -4.57 9.70
C MET A 53 3.79 -5.62 8.70
N ALA A 54 2.77 -6.42 9.01
CA ALA A 54 2.25 -7.42 8.07
C ALA A 54 1.71 -6.79 6.78
N ILE A 55 1.09 -5.61 6.86
CA ILE A 55 0.63 -4.86 5.68
C ILE A 55 1.82 -4.35 4.86
N GLU A 56 2.83 -3.79 5.52
CA GLU A 56 4.06 -3.34 4.87
C GLU A 56 4.77 -4.50 4.16
N ASP A 57 4.96 -5.63 4.86
CA ASP A 57 5.55 -6.85 4.32
C ASP A 57 4.77 -7.35 3.11
N PHE A 58 3.43 -7.36 3.18
CA PHE A 58 2.58 -7.77 2.06
C PHE A 58 2.82 -6.90 0.82
N TYR A 59 2.82 -5.57 0.96
CA TYR A 59 3.02 -4.67 -0.17
C TYR A 59 4.47 -4.56 -0.63
N SER A 60 5.45 -4.94 0.20
CA SER A 60 6.85 -5.05 -0.21
C SER A 60 7.04 -6.12 -1.30
N VAL A 61 6.30 -7.23 -1.18
CA VAL A 61 6.30 -8.34 -2.16
C VAL A 61 5.31 -8.09 -3.30
N HIS A 62 4.20 -7.40 -3.01
CA HIS A 62 3.10 -7.13 -3.96
C HIS A 62 3.00 -5.63 -4.29
N SER A 63 4.09 -5.02 -4.77
CA SER A 63 4.15 -3.56 -5.02
C SER A 63 3.12 -3.05 -6.04
N ASN A 64 2.75 -3.89 -7.01
CA ASN A 64 1.80 -3.60 -8.08
C ASN A 64 0.33 -3.87 -7.70
N TYR A 65 0.04 -4.27 -6.46
CA TYR A 65 -1.34 -4.45 -6.02
C TYR A 65 -2.01 -3.07 -5.89
N SER A 66 -3.11 -2.86 -6.62
CA SER A 66 -3.82 -1.57 -6.66
C SER A 66 -4.59 -1.29 -5.38
N THR A 67 -5.17 -2.33 -4.77
CA THR A 67 -5.94 -2.18 -3.54
C THR A 67 -5.02 -1.89 -2.36
N ARG A 68 -5.30 -0.82 -1.61
CA ARG A 68 -4.54 -0.40 -0.42
C ARG A 68 -5.38 -0.54 0.85
N VAL A 69 -4.94 -1.37 1.78
CA VAL A 69 -5.60 -1.53 3.09
C VAL A 69 -5.37 -0.28 3.94
N VAL A 70 -6.45 0.36 4.37
CA VAL A 70 -6.42 1.52 5.28
C VAL A 70 -6.98 1.07 6.63
N LEU A 71 -6.14 1.11 7.66
CA LEU A 71 -6.52 0.73 9.01
C LEU A 71 -7.12 1.89 9.79
N HIS A 72 -8.31 1.68 10.34
CA HIS A 72 -8.96 2.56 11.29
C HIS A 72 -8.92 1.92 12.67
N SER A 73 -7.93 2.28 13.48
CA SER A 73 -7.76 1.73 14.83
C SER A 73 -8.55 2.52 15.86
N ARG A 74 -9.31 1.81 16.73
CA ARG A 74 -9.98 2.36 17.90
C ARG A 74 -9.45 1.70 19.17
N ASP A 75 -9.22 2.49 20.20
CA ASP A 75 -8.91 1.97 21.54
C ASP A 75 -10.19 1.43 22.21
N SER A 76 -10.13 0.22 22.77
CA SER A 76 -11.21 -0.34 23.58
C SER A 76 -11.17 0.12 25.03
N MET A 77 -10.04 0.67 25.51
CA MET A 77 -9.90 1.19 26.88
C MET A 77 -10.15 0.13 27.97
N GLY A 78 -9.89 -1.15 27.66
CA GLY A 78 -10.17 -2.27 28.56
C GLY A 78 -11.65 -2.61 28.71
N ASP A 79 -12.54 -1.96 27.96
CA ASP A 79 -13.92 -2.41 27.79
C ASP A 79 -13.90 -3.61 26.85
N ASP A 80 -14.52 -4.72 27.27
CA ASP A 80 -14.75 -5.91 26.44
C ASP A 80 -15.76 -5.52 25.37
N VAL A 81 -15.25 -4.82 24.35
CA VAL A 81 -16.03 -4.25 23.26
C VAL A 81 -16.91 -5.33 22.64
N GLN A 82 -18.22 -5.07 22.64
CA GLN A 82 -19.13 -5.68 21.68
C GLN A 82 -18.45 -5.59 20.31
N PRO A 83 -18.14 -6.72 19.66
CA PRO A 83 -17.45 -6.70 18.37
C PRO A 83 -18.25 -5.84 17.42
N ALA A 84 -17.54 -5.02 16.65
CA ALA A 84 -18.14 -4.12 15.67
C ALA A 84 -19.07 -4.92 14.75
N SER A 85 -20.38 -4.85 15.02
CA SER A 85 -21.40 -5.18 14.04
C SER A 85 -21.34 -4.05 13.01
N ALA A 86 -20.45 -4.20 12.04
CA ALA A 86 -20.56 -3.47 10.80
C ALA A 86 -21.72 -4.12 10.03
N GLY A 87 -22.89 -3.50 10.08
CA GLY A 87 -24.02 -3.87 9.25
C GLY A 87 -23.75 -3.51 7.79
N ALA A 88 -23.69 -4.54 6.94
CA ALA A 88 -24.45 -4.71 5.70
C ALA A 88 -24.14 -6.12 5.14
#